data_AF-A0A0F9G7E6-F1
#
_entry.id   AF-A0A0F9G7E6-F1
#
_cell.length_a   1.000
_cell.length_b   1.000
_cell.length_c   1.000
_cell.angle_alpha   90.00
_cell.angle_beta   90.00
_cell.angle_gamma   90.00
#
_symmetry.space_group_name_H-M   'P 1'
#
loop_
_entity.id
_entity.type
_entity.pdbx_description
1 polymer ?
#
loop_
_entity_poly.entity_id
_entity_poly.type
_entity_poly.pdbx_seq_one_letter_code
_entity_poly.pdbx_strand_id
1 'polypeptide(L)'
;MQKIPSIRYILFTVLLTMITQAHAAIKSINDFTEQMNHFPGYFSFYYDTENGKIYLKVNKFKQQFLLQQSLPYGVGSNDIGLDRGQLGNTHLVQFERFGDKVMLRAINTYYRANTSNKAEQKSIQEAFASSILAGFKVVAQSPQAVLIDYTPYLLSDVHGVSRTLAARKQGNFSLDESRSAVNMERSKAFMKNTELEAVLTFNGTQPGEYIRQVSADPYALTVHMHHSLIELPDDNYTPRIFHPQSGYWSIEHKDYAAPLDEPMLRMVV
;
A
#
# COMPACT_ATOMS: atom_id res chain seq x y z
N MET A 1 37.05 38.89 -53.11
CA MET A 1 35.75 38.21 -52.86
C MET A 1 36.02 36.72 -52.94
N GLN A 2 35.68 35.81 -52.02
CA GLN A 2 34.92 35.80 -50.77
C GLN A 2 35.50 34.61 -49.97
N LYS A 3 35.81 34.82 -48.68
CA LYS A 3 36.21 33.76 -47.76
C LYS A 3 34.95 33.05 -47.27
N ILE A 4 34.86 31.73 -47.47
CA ILE A 4 33.74 30.91 -46.96
C ILE A 4 34.07 30.47 -45.52
N PRO A 5 33.28 30.83 -44.49
CA PRO A 5 33.52 30.42 -43.11
C PRO A 5 32.69 29.18 -42.77
N SER A 6 32.87 28.06 -43.48
CA SER A 6 32.07 26.85 -43.32
C SER A 6 32.55 25.92 -42.20
N ILE A 7 33.77 26.11 -41.69
CA ILE A 7 34.38 25.19 -40.70
C ILE A 7 33.89 25.44 -39.26
N ARG A 8 33.45 26.67 -38.93
CA ARG A 8 32.93 26.99 -37.59
C ARG A 8 31.54 26.43 -37.32
N TYR A 9 30.71 26.25 -38.35
CA TYR A 9 29.35 25.73 -38.19
C TYR A 9 29.29 24.21 -38.11
N ILE A 10 30.29 23.50 -38.66
CA ILE A 10 30.38 22.03 -38.59
C ILE A 10 30.83 21.60 -37.18
N LEU A 11 31.75 22.33 -36.54
CA LEU A 11 32.12 22.05 -35.14
C LEU A 11 30.98 22.33 -34.15
N PHE A 12 30.11 23.30 -34.44
CA PHE A 12 28.98 23.65 -33.56
C PHE A 12 27.78 22.71 -33.73
N THR A 13 27.60 22.08 -34.90
CA THR A 13 26.53 21.09 -35.12
C THR A 13 26.89 19.69 -34.60
N VAL A 14 28.17 19.32 -34.57
CA VAL A 14 28.60 18.03 -33.96
C VAL A 14 28.48 18.05 -32.43
N LEU A 15 28.73 19.19 -31.78
CA LEU A 15 28.63 19.30 -30.31
C LEU A 15 27.17 19.24 -29.78
N LEU A 16 26.17 19.49 -30.63
CA LEU A 16 24.75 19.46 -30.23
C LEU A 16 24.13 18.05 -30.30
N THR A 17 24.84 17.04 -30.82
CA THR A 17 24.34 15.66 -30.95
C THR A 17 24.76 14.74 -29.80
N MET A 18 25.55 15.24 -28.85
CA MET A 18 25.98 14.51 -27.65
C MET A 18 25.17 14.90 -26.40
N ILE A 19 23.86 15.14 -26.54
CA ILE A 19 22.95 14.97 -25.40
C ILE A 19 22.67 13.47 -25.33
N THR A 20 23.65 12.71 -24.82
CA THR A 20 23.42 11.35 -24.39
C THR A 20 22.36 11.42 -23.30
N GLN A 21 21.16 10.92 -23.60
CA GLN A 21 20.21 10.54 -22.56
C GLN A 21 20.88 9.44 -21.75
N ALA A 22 21.62 9.82 -20.71
CA ALA A 22 22.04 8.93 -19.66
C ALA A 22 20.77 8.52 -18.90
N HIS A 23 20.02 7.57 -19.45
CA HIS A 23 19.14 6.74 -18.66
C HIS A 23 20.07 5.98 -17.70
N ALA A 24 20.22 6.51 -16.48
CA ALA A 24 20.95 5.81 -15.44
C ALA A 24 20.37 4.39 -15.34
N ALA A 25 21.18 3.39 -15.67
CA ALA A 25 20.77 2.01 -15.61
C ALA A 25 20.36 1.71 -14.16
N ILE A 26 19.14 1.18 -13.97
CA ILE A 26 18.66 0.74 -12.66
C ILE A 26 19.65 -0.31 -12.13
N LYS A 27 20.15 -0.10 -10.91
CA LYS A 27 21.09 -1.01 -10.24
C LYS A 27 20.49 -2.41 -10.08
N SER A 28 21.37 -3.42 -9.97
CA SER A 28 20.90 -4.75 -9.57
C SER A 28 20.41 -4.71 -8.11
N ILE A 29 19.49 -5.61 -7.74
CA ILE A 29 19.02 -5.71 -6.35
C ILE A 29 20.21 -5.98 -5.42
N ASN A 30 21.10 -6.89 -5.79
CA ASN A 30 22.26 -7.26 -4.98
C ASN A 30 23.16 -6.04 -4.70
N ASP A 31 23.49 -5.26 -5.73
CA ASP A 31 24.34 -4.08 -5.57
C ASP A 31 23.66 -2.97 -4.76
N PHE A 32 22.34 -2.83 -4.89
CA PHE A 32 21.59 -1.82 -4.15
C PHE A 32 21.46 -2.17 -2.66
N THR A 33 21.36 -3.47 -2.33
CA THR A 33 21.09 -3.93 -0.96
C THR A 33 22.31 -4.50 -0.26
N GLU A 34 23.52 -4.32 -0.79
CA GLU A 34 24.75 -4.98 -0.30
C GLU A 34 24.99 -4.75 1.20
N GLN A 35 24.69 -3.55 1.71
CA GLN A 35 24.87 -3.15 3.10
C GLN A 35 23.55 -3.11 3.89
N MET A 36 22.48 -3.70 3.37
CA MET A 36 21.16 -3.69 4.00
C MET A 36 20.86 -5.01 4.69
N ASN A 37 20.09 -4.96 5.76
CA ASN A 37 19.62 -6.15 6.46
C ASN A 37 18.51 -6.82 5.64
N HIS A 38 18.66 -8.10 5.30
CA HIS A 38 17.68 -8.85 4.51
C HIS A 38 16.76 -9.68 5.40
N PHE A 39 15.45 -9.56 5.17
CA PHE A 39 14.40 -10.26 5.92
C PHE A 39 13.56 -11.13 4.97
N PRO A 40 13.69 -12.47 5.02
CA PRO A 40 13.00 -13.37 4.11
C PRO A 40 11.57 -13.66 4.59
N GLY A 41 10.58 -12.96 4.01
CA GLY A 41 9.16 -13.17 4.27
C GLY A 41 8.36 -13.47 3.02
N TYR A 42 7.02 -13.51 3.13
CA TYR A 42 6.11 -13.70 1.99
C TYR A 42 6.44 -12.72 0.85
N PHE A 43 6.60 -11.45 1.19
CA PHE A 43 7.43 -10.53 0.44
C PHE A 43 8.69 -10.25 1.24
N SER A 44 9.85 -10.65 0.72
CA SER A 44 11.13 -10.32 1.37
C SER A 44 11.32 -8.81 1.37
N PHE A 45 11.88 -8.26 2.45
CA PHE A 45 12.23 -6.85 2.50
C PHE A 45 13.66 -6.66 2.96
N TYR A 46 14.18 -5.47 2.67
CA TYR A 46 15.50 -5.02 3.08
C TYR A 46 15.33 -3.77 3.93
N TYR A 47 16.05 -3.72 5.04
CA TYR A 47 16.09 -2.54 5.90
C TYR A 47 17.46 -1.87 5.79
N ASP A 48 17.42 -0.60 5.40
CA ASP A 48 18.56 0.29 5.38
C ASP A 48 18.65 0.98 6.74
N THR A 49 19.56 0.50 7.59
CA THR A 49 19.74 1.02 8.95
C THR A 49 20.28 2.45 8.95
N GLU A 50 21.02 2.86 7.93
CA GLU A 50 21.59 4.20 7.84
C GLU A 50 20.50 5.24 7.54
N ASN A 51 19.59 4.92 6.62
CA ASN A 51 18.53 5.84 6.19
C ASN A 51 17.16 5.58 6.83
N GLY A 52 17.01 4.51 7.62
CA GLY A 52 15.75 4.13 8.25
C GLY A 52 14.66 3.70 7.23
N LYS A 53 15.05 3.12 6.10
CA LYS A 53 14.14 2.81 4.98
C LYS A 53 13.85 1.33 4.83
N ILE A 54 12.62 1.02 4.41
CA ILE A 54 12.21 -0.32 4.01
C ILE A 54 12.04 -0.40 2.50
N TYR A 55 12.74 -1.35 1.91
CA TYR A 55 12.63 -1.71 0.51
C TYR A 55 11.98 -3.09 0.37
N LEU A 56 10.88 -3.18 -0.37
CA LEU A 56 10.15 -4.43 -0.55
C LEU A 56 10.55 -5.09 -1.87
N LYS A 57 10.88 -6.37 -1.84
CA LYS A 57 11.17 -7.17 -3.04
C LYS A 57 9.88 -7.74 -3.60
N VAL A 58 9.46 -7.27 -4.77
CA VAL A 58 8.26 -7.72 -5.46
C VAL A 58 8.63 -8.70 -6.56
N ASN A 59 8.24 -9.95 -6.39
CA ASN A 59 8.43 -11.04 -7.35
C ASN A 59 7.13 -11.79 -7.72
N LYS A 60 5.99 -11.35 -7.19
CA LYS A 60 4.65 -11.97 -7.38
C LYS A 60 3.69 -10.97 -8.01
N PHE A 61 3.94 -10.58 -9.25
CA PHE A 61 3.06 -9.64 -9.95
C PHE A 61 1.73 -10.29 -10.32
N LYS A 62 0.63 -9.54 -10.19
CA LYS A 62 -0.75 -9.98 -10.44
C LYS A 62 -1.18 -11.21 -9.62
N GLN A 63 -0.42 -11.57 -8.60
CA GLN A 63 -0.82 -12.54 -7.60
C GLN A 63 -1.51 -11.80 -6.45
N GLN A 64 -2.72 -12.23 -6.13
CA GLN A 64 -3.50 -11.61 -5.07
C GLN A 64 -2.99 -12.04 -3.69
N PHE A 65 -3.06 -11.12 -2.73
CA PHE A 65 -2.71 -11.32 -1.33
C PHE A 65 -3.58 -10.41 -0.45
N LEU A 66 -3.63 -10.68 0.86
CA LEU A 66 -4.34 -9.82 1.79
C LEU A 66 -3.40 -8.73 2.30
N LEU A 67 -3.85 -7.49 2.23
CA LEU A 67 -3.27 -6.38 2.99
C LEU A 67 -4.21 -6.07 4.14
N GLN A 68 -3.76 -6.35 5.37
CA GLN A 68 -4.43 -5.92 6.59
C GLN A 68 -3.70 -4.72 7.16
N GLN A 69 -4.44 -3.64 7.38
CA GLN A 69 -3.96 -2.46 8.08
C GLN A 69 -4.53 -2.43 9.49
N SER A 70 -3.78 -1.96 10.47
CA SER A 70 -4.29 -1.81 11.83
C SER A 70 -3.61 -0.67 12.57
N LEU A 71 -4.23 -0.32 13.69
CA LEU A 71 -3.74 0.64 14.66
C LEU A 71 -3.34 -0.14 15.93
N PRO A 72 -2.13 -0.73 16.01
CA PRO A 72 -1.71 -1.46 17.20
C PRO A 72 -1.89 -0.65 18.47
N TYR A 73 -1.57 0.65 18.43
CA TYR A 73 -1.60 1.56 19.57
C TYR A 73 -2.63 2.66 19.27
N GLY A 74 -3.69 2.69 20.08
CA GLY A 74 -4.76 3.68 19.95
C GLY A 74 -4.45 5.00 20.65
N VAL A 75 -5.38 5.95 20.54
CA VAL A 75 -5.27 7.29 21.14
C VAL A 75 -5.76 7.34 22.59
N GLY A 76 -6.41 6.28 23.07
CA GLY A 76 -6.87 6.18 24.46
C GLY A 76 -8.22 6.86 24.75
N SER A 77 -9.06 7.09 23.72
CA SER A 77 -10.41 7.63 23.89
C SER A 77 -11.43 6.91 23.00
N ASN A 78 -12.42 6.30 23.64
CA ASN A 78 -13.52 5.61 22.96
C ASN A 78 -14.35 6.57 22.10
N ASP A 79 -14.52 7.83 22.54
CA ASP A 79 -15.32 8.84 21.82
C ASP A 79 -14.65 9.29 20.51
N ILE A 80 -13.32 9.22 20.44
CA ILE A 80 -12.56 9.45 19.21
C ILE A 80 -12.70 8.23 18.27
N GLY A 81 -12.71 7.02 18.83
CA GLY A 81 -12.86 5.77 18.07
C GLY A 81 -11.60 5.33 17.33
N LEU A 82 -10.43 5.68 17.86
CA LEU A 82 -9.11 5.24 17.40
C LEU A 82 -8.49 4.33 18.46
N ASP A 83 -9.03 3.13 18.58
CA ASP A 83 -8.76 2.23 19.70
C ASP A 83 -7.51 1.37 19.47
N ARG A 84 -6.92 0.91 20.58
CA ARG A 84 -5.76 0.01 20.54
C ARG A 84 -6.14 -1.33 19.92
N GLY A 85 -5.33 -1.79 18.95
CA GLY A 85 -5.55 -3.06 18.26
C GLY A 85 -6.70 -3.01 17.26
N GLN A 86 -7.19 -1.82 16.92
CA GLN A 86 -8.27 -1.66 15.96
C GLN A 86 -7.81 -2.11 14.58
N LEU A 87 -8.55 -3.05 13.99
CA LEU A 87 -8.38 -3.42 12.59
C LEU A 87 -8.87 -2.27 11.72
N GLY A 88 -8.03 -1.86 10.78
CA GLY A 88 -8.38 -0.94 9.71
C GLY A 88 -8.88 -1.70 8.50
N ASN A 89 -8.64 -1.14 7.31
CA ASN A 89 -9.08 -1.76 6.07
C ASN A 89 -8.38 -3.10 5.83
N THR A 90 -9.17 -4.07 5.36
CA THR A 90 -8.67 -5.32 4.78
C THR A 90 -8.91 -5.25 3.28
N HIS A 91 -7.84 -5.39 2.50
CA HIS A 91 -7.93 -5.35 1.05
C HIS A 91 -7.39 -6.64 0.44
N LEU A 92 -8.14 -7.20 -0.50
CA LEU A 92 -7.59 -8.14 -1.47
C LEU A 92 -6.80 -7.31 -2.49
N VAL A 93 -5.48 -7.44 -2.51
CA VAL A 93 -4.59 -6.59 -3.31
C VAL A 93 -3.67 -7.40 -4.20
N GLN A 94 -3.10 -6.74 -5.21
CA GLN A 94 -2.02 -7.28 -6.03
C GLN A 94 -1.06 -6.17 -6.47
N PHE A 95 0.20 -6.55 -6.71
CA PHE A 95 1.16 -5.65 -7.34
C PHE A 95 1.09 -5.72 -8.87
N GLU A 96 1.11 -4.57 -9.52
CA GLU A 96 1.12 -4.42 -10.97
C GLU A 96 2.26 -3.53 -11.41
N ARG A 97 3.01 -3.91 -12.44
CA ARG A 97 4.09 -3.08 -12.99
C ARG A 97 3.59 -2.28 -14.19
N PHE A 98 3.84 -0.98 -14.16
CA PHE A 98 3.60 -0.05 -15.26
C PHE A 98 4.87 0.76 -15.51
N GLY A 99 5.70 0.27 -16.44
CA GLY A 99 7.00 0.89 -16.74
C GLY A 99 7.94 0.87 -15.53
N ASP A 100 8.32 2.07 -15.08
CA ASP A 100 9.23 2.34 -13.96
C ASP A 100 8.53 2.37 -12.59
N LYS A 101 7.21 2.17 -12.57
CA LYS A 101 6.40 2.14 -11.35
C LYS A 101 5.80 0.77 -11.09
N VAL A 102 5.64 0.47 -9.80
CA VAL A 102 4.81 -0.62 -9.31
C VAL A 102 3.61 -0.01 -8.60
N MET A 103 2.42 -0.53 -8.85
CA MET A 103 1.18 -0.08 -8.24
C MET A 103 0.63 -1.18 -7.35
N LEU A 104 0.16 -0.84 -6.15
CA LEU A 104 -0.61 -1.73 -5.30
C LEU A 104 -2.09 -1.47 -5.56
N ARG A 105 -2.74 -2.40 -6.26
CA ARG A 105 -4.16 -2.32 -6.58
C ARG A 105 -4.96 -3.10 -5.55
N ALA A 106 -5.98 -2.48 -4.97
CA ALA A 106 -7.08 -3.14 -4.29
C ALA A 106 -8.13 -3.62 -5.30
N ILE A 107 -8.43 -4.91 -5.26
CA ILE A 107 -9.45 -5.56 -6.07
C ILE A 107 -10.82 -5.31 -5.44
N ASN A 108 -11.81 -5.03 -6.29
CA ASN A 108 -13.19 -4.91 -5.84
C ASN A 108 -13.74 -6.29 -5.53
N THR A 109 -14.00 -6.56 -4.26
CA THR A 109 -14.56 -7.82 -3.78
C THR A 109 -16.07 -7.72 -3.53
N TYR A 110 -16.72 -6.58 -3.78
CA TYR A 110 -18.15 -6.47 -3.58
C TYR A 110 -18.94 -6.80 -4.85
N TYR A 111 -18.44 -6.41 -6.02
CA TYR A 111 -19.07 -6.69 -7.31
C TYR A 111 -18.29 -7.80 -8.02
N ARG A 112 -18.91 -8.97 -8.23
CA ARG A 112 -18.27 -10.16 -8.80
C ARG A 112 -19.17 -10.80 -9.84
N ALA A 113 -18.59 -11.68 -10.66
CA ALA A 113 -19.33 -12.64 -11.48
C ALA A 113 -18.82 -14.03 -11.13
N ASN A 114 -19.60 -14.83 -10.40
CA ASN A 114 -19.23 -16.19 -10.01
C ASN A 114 -19.58 -17.18 -11.13
N THR A 115 -18.87 -17.04 -12.24
CA THR A 115 -19.07 -17.79 -13.49
C THR A 115 -17.75 -18.37 -13.96
N SER A 116 -17.79 -19.42 -14.78
CA SER A 116 -16.59 -19.89 -15.51
C SER A 116 -16.32 -19.07 -16.78
N ASN A 117 -17.24 -18.19 -17.17
CA ASN A 117 -17.12 -17.36 -18.36
C ASN A 117 -16.17 -16.17 -18.13
N LYS A 118 -14.99 -16.23 -18.77
CA LYS A 118 -13.96 -15.17 -18.65
C LYS A 118 -14.40 -13.82 -19.20
N ALA A 119 -15.26 -13.78 -20.22
CA ALA A 119 -15.72 -12.52 -20.80
C ALA A 119 -16.65 -11.77 -19.83
N GLU A 120 -17.49 -12.51 -19.13
CA GLU A 120 -18.40 -11.98 -18.11
C GLU A 120 -17.62 -11.48 -16.88
N GLN A 121 -16.67 -12.27 -16.37
CA GLN A 121 -15.76 -11.83 -15.30
C GLN A 121 -15.02 -10.54 -15.68
N LYS A 122 -14.50 -10.47 -16.91
CA LYS A 122 -13.81 -9.28 -17.41
C LYS A 122 -14.74 -8.08 -17.53
N SER A 123 -15.97 -8.28 -18.01
CA SER A 123 -16.97 -7.21 -18.12
C SER A 123 -17.27 -6.59 -16.76
N ILE A 124 -17.38 -7.39 -15.70
CA ILE A 124 -17.61 -6.88 -14.33
C ILE A 124 -16.36 -6.19 -13.79
N GLN A 125 -15.17 -6.73 -14.05
CA GLN A 125 -13.91 -6.08 -13.69
C GLN A 125 -13.75 -4.69 -14.34
N GLU A 126 -14.23 -4.52 -15.59
CA GLU A 126 -14.20 -3.25 -16.32
C GLU A 126 -15.34 -2.31 -15.91
N ALA A 127 -16.49 -2.85 -15.51
CA ALA A 127 -17.65 -2.07 -15.08
C ALA A 127 -17.53 -1.49 -13.67
N PHE A 128 -16.82 -2.18 -12.76
CA PHE A 128 -16.67 -1.73 -11.37
C PHE A 128 -15.23 -1.35 -11.05
N ALA A 129 -15.07 -0.11 -10.56
CA ALA A 129 -13.76 0.44 -10.27
C ALA A 129 -13.02 -0.38 -9.19
N SER A 130 -11.75 -0.61 -9.47
CA SER A 130 -10.72 -0.96 -8.48
C SER A 130 -9.97 0.29 -8.04
N SER A 131 -9.14 0.19 -7.00
CA SER A 131 -8.39 1.34 -6.48
C SER A 131 -6.89 1.08 -6.50
N ILE A 132 -6.11 2.05 -6.98
CA ILE A 132 -4.66 2.05 -6.71
C ILE A 132 -4.45 2.67 -5.33
N LEU A 133 -4.03 1.86 -4.36
CA LEU A 133 -3.77 2.31 -2.99
C LEU A 133 -2.44 3.07 -2.89
N ALA A 134 -1.45 2.63 -3.66
CA ALA A 134 -0.11 3.22 -3.66
C ALA A 134 0.61 2.98 -4.99
N GLY A 135 1.50 3.91 -5.33
CA GLY A 135 2.45 3.77 -6.43
C GLY A 135 3.87 3.91 -5.90
N PHE A 136 4.74 3.00 -6.31
CA PHE A 136 6.12 2.90 -5.85
C PHE A 136 7.09 3.06 -7.00
N LYS A 137 8.19 3.75 -6.74
CA LYS A 137 9.31 3.84 -7.65
C LYS A 137 10.16 2.58 -7.55
N VAL A 138 10.53 2.00 -8.70
CA VAL A 138 11.52 0.92 -8.75
C VAL A 138 12.92 1.52 -8.51
N VAL A 139 13.60 1.04 -7.48
CA VAL A 139 14.96 1.51 -7.10
C VAL A 139 16.07 0.57 -7.57
N ALA A 140 15.76 -0.71 -7.70
CA ALA A 140 16.65 -1.74 -8.22
C ALA A 140 15.85 -2.86 -8.87
N GLN A 141 16.47 -3.66 -9.73
CA GLN A 141 15.79 -4.80 -10.36
C GLN A 141 16.72 -5.98 -10.61
N SER A 142 16.13 -7.16 -10.71
CA SER A 142 16.76 -8.38 -11.21
C SER A 142 15.87 -8.96 -12.33
N PRO A 143 16.29 -10.02 -13.04
CA PRO A 143 15.45 -10.61 -14.08
C PRO A 143 14.10 -11.14 -13.58
N GLN A 144 13.98 -11.49 -12.28
CA GLN A 144 12.78 -12.10 -11.70
C GLN A 144 12.02 -11.19 -10.71
N ALA A 145 12.60 -10.07 -10.30
CA ALA A 145 12.03 -9.24 -9.23
C ALA A 145 12.38 -7.76 -9.42
N VAL A 146 11.60 -6.90 -8.76
CA VAL A 146 11.95 -5.49 -8.58
C VAL A 146 12.01 -5.16 -7.10
N LEU A 147 12.81 -4.15 -6.77
CA LEU A 147 12.88 -3.57 -5.45
C LEU A 147 12.19 -2.21 -5.47
N ILE A 148 11.26 -2.01 -4.55
CA ILE A 148 10.51 -0.76 -4.41
C ILE A 148 10.79 -0.11 -3.06
N ASP A 149 10.84 1.23 -3.01
CA ASP A 149 10.84 1.98 -1.74
C ASP A 149 9.41 1.97 -1.18
N TYR A 150 9.20 1.17 -0.13
CA TYR A 150 7.88 1.00 0.51
C TYR A 150 7.67 2.02 1.64
N THR A 151 8.74 2.67 2.09
CA THR A 151 8.75 3.59 3.23
C THR A 151 7.65 4.66 3.15
N PRO A 152 7.45 5.38 2.02
CA PRO A 152 6.43 6.43 1.96
C PRO A 152 5.01 5.92 2.21
N TYR A 153 4.70 4.70 1.76
CA TYR A 153 3.38 4.12 2.00
C TYR A 153 3.24 3.62 3.44
N LEU A 154 4.29 3.02 3.99
CA LEU A 154 4.31 2.60 5.39
C LEU A 154 4.18 3.79 6.35
N LEU A 155 4.73 4.95 5.98
CA LEU A 155 4.61 6.19 6.77
C LEU A 155 3.30 6.94 6.54
N SER A 156 2.37 6.45 5.73
CA SER A 156 1.16 7.18 5.38
C SER A 156 -0.02 6.92 6.35
N ASP A 157 -0.93 7.89 6.46
CA ASP A 157 -2.16 7.77 7.27
C ASP A 157 -3.21 6.89 6.59
N VAL A 158 -2.90 5.60 6.46
CA VAL A 158 -3.80 4.62 5.82
C VAL A 158 -5.05 4.33 6.65
N HIS A 159 -4.97 4.50 7.96
CA HIS A 159 -6.08 4.28 8.90
C HIS A 159 -7.02 5.49 8.98
N GLY A 160 -6.61 6.64 8.45
CA GLY A 160 -7.41 7.86 8.39
C GLY A 160 -7.55 8.55 9.74
N VAL A 161 -6.51 8.55 10.57
CA VAL A 161 -6.44 9.26 11.85
C VAL A 161 -6.79 10.73 11.69
N SER A 162 -6.14 11.42 10.75
CA SER A 162 -6.39 12.84 10.48
C SER A 162 -7.87 13.11 10.16
N ARG A 163 -8.45 12.27 9.29
CA ARG A 163 -9.86 12.37 8.89
C ARG A 163 -10.80 12.09 10.05
N THR A 164 -10.50 11.07 10.86
CA THR A 164 -11.31 10.71 12.04
C THR A 164 -11.31 11.82 13.08
N LEU A 165 -10.14 12.39 13.39
CA LEU A 165 -10.02 13.50 14.33
C LEU A 165 -10.82 14.72 13.88
N ALA A 166 -10.70 15.11 12.60
CA ALA A 166 -11.47 16.21 12.04
C ALA A 166 -12.98 15.95 12.10
N ALA A 167 -13.42 14.76 11.69
CA ALA A 167 -14.83 14.36 11.72
C ALA A 167 -15.42 14.36 13.14
N ARG A 168 -14.60 14.01 14.15
CA ARG A 168 -14.97 14.01 15.58
C ARG A 168 -14.73 15.36 16.28
N LYS A 169 -14.45 16.43 15.52
CA LYS A 169 -14.20 17.78 16.04
C LYS A 169 -13.05 17.84 17.06
N GLN A 170 -12.03 17.00 16.88
CA GLN A 170 -10.86 16.93 17.76
C GLN A 170 -9.67 17.74 17.27
N GLY A 171 -9.87 18.60 16.26
CA GLY A 171 -8.84 19.44 15.66
C GLY A 171 -8.47 18.99 14.26
N ASN A 172 -7.62 19.78 13.61
CA ASN A 172 -7.11 19.50 12.27
C ASN A 172 -5.67 19.02 12.39
N PHE A 173 -5.45 17.74 12.11
CA PHE A 173 -4.15 17.09 12.21
C PHE A 173 -3.64 16.67 10.84
N SER A 174 -2.34 16.83 10.60
CA SER A 174 -1.65 16.34 9.42
C SER A 174 -0.42 15.54 9.83
N LEU A 175 -0.10 14.50 9.07
CA LEU A 175 1.10 13.71 9.27
C LEU A 175 2.35 14.60 9.24
N ASP A 176 3.23 14.39 10.22
CA ASP A 176 4.54 15.01 10.31
C ASP A 176 5.60 13.96 10.01
N GLU A 177 6.05 13.92 8.75
CA GLU A 177 7.05 12.95 8.29
C GLU A 177 8.37 13.07 9.05
N SER A 178 8.74 14.27 9.51
CA SER A 178 9.99 14.49 10.24
C SER A 178 10.01 13.86 11.63
N ARG A 179 8.82 13.61 12.21
CA ARG A 179 8.62 12.93 13.50
C ARG A 179 7.99 11.55 13.34
N SER A 180 8.10 10.97 12.14
CA SER A 180 7.58 9.64 11.82
C SER A 180 8.71 8.76 11.33
N ALA A 181 8.66 7.48 11.68
CA ALA A 181 9.75 6.55 11.37
C ALA A 181 9.26 5.11 11.29
N VAL A 182 10.03 4.28 10.58
CA VAL A 182 9.84 2.83 10.58
C VAL A 182 10.12 2.27 11.98
N ASN A 183 9.22 1.43 12.49
CA ASN A 183 9.42 0.68 13.71
C ASN A 183 9.99 -0.71 13.39
N MET A 184 11.32 -0.80 13.29
CA MET A 184 11.97 -2.04 12.91
C MET A 184 11.86 -3.14 13.98
N GLU A 185 11.79 -2.79 15.27
CA GLU A 185 11.61 -3.77 16.37
C GLU A 185 10.32 -4.58 16.23
N ARG A 186 9.32 -3.99 15.57
CA ARG A 186 8.01 -4.58 15.32
C ARG A 186 7.81 -5.08 13.89
N SER A 187 8.76 -4.80 13.00
CA SER A 187 8.74 -5.28 11.62
C SER A 187 9.37 -6.67 11.52
N LYS A 188 8.64 -7.64 10.96
CA LYS A 188 9.03 -9.06 10.95
C LYS A 188 8.70 -9.72 9.62
N ALA A 189 9.47 -10.74 9.29
CA ALA A 189 9.27 -11.53 8.08
C ALA A 189 9.01 -12.99 8.45
N PHE A 190 7.94 -13.55 7.89
CA PHE A 190 7.56 -14.94 8.04
C PHE A 190 7.22 -15.53 6.68
N MET A 191 7.21 -16.86 6.57
CA MET A 191 6.98 -17.55 5.30
C MET A 191 5.69 -17.11 4.60
N LYS A 192 4.61 -16.94 5.37
CA LYS A 192 3.25 -16.65 4.86
C LYS A 192 2.81 -15.20 5.06
N ASN A 193 3.61 -14.39 5.73
CA ASN A 193 3.26 -13.00 5.98
C ASN A 193 4.50 -12.11 6.19
N THR A 194 4.38 -10.87 5.76
CA THR A 194 5.36 -9.81 6.02
C THR A 194 4.68 -8.72 6.84
N GLU A 195 5.21 -8.48 8.04
CA GLU A 195 4.67 -7.56 9.03
C GLU A 195 5.55 -6.32 9.09
N LEU A 196 4.99 -5.14 8.84
CA LEU A 196 5.72 -3.87 8.81
C LEU A 196 5.00 -2.86 9.69
N GLU A 197 5.72 -2.20 10.58
CA GLU A 197 5.14 -1.22 11.49
C GLU A 197 5.87 0.13 11.38
N ALA A 198 5.15 1.22 11.59
CA ALA A 198 5.68 2.56 11.68
C ALA A 198 5.10 3.31 12.89
N VAL A 199 5.91 4.21 13.43
CA VAL A 199 5.47 5.23 14.39
C VAL A 199 5.18 6.50 13.60
N LEU A 200 3.93 6.95 13.65
CA LEU A 200 3.48 8.15 12.96
C LEU A 200 3.12 9.24 13.95
N THR A 201 3.67 10.42 13.74
CA THR A 201 3.29 11.61 14.51
C THR A 201 2.49 12.56 13.64
N PHE A 202 1.43 13.10 14.21
CA PHE A 202 0.55 14.06 13.58
C PHE A 202 0.66 15.40 14.30
N ASN A 203 0.97 16.45 13.54
CA ASN A 203 0.91 17.81 14.04
C ASN A 203 -0.49 18.36 13.86
N GLY A 204 -1.06 18.97 14.89
CA GLY A 204 -2.43 19.44 14.87
C GLY A 204 -2.62 20.87 15.34
N THR A 205 -3.76 21.42 14.98
CA THR A 205 -4.25 22.69 15.50
C THR A 205 -5.64 22.53 16.09
N GLN A 206 -5.97 23.37 17.07
CA GLN A 206 -7.26 23.37 17.76
C GLN A 206 -7.64 22.00 18.35
N PRO A 207 -6.79 21.37 19.18
CA PRO A 207 -7.13 20.06 19.72
C PRO A 207 -8.39 20.13 20.56
N GLY A 208 -9.29 19.17 20.31
CA GLY A 208 -10.53 19.02 21.04
C GLY A 208 -10.32 18.55 22.48
N GLU A 209 -11.41 18.53 23.24
CA GLU A 209 -11.40 18.16 24.66
C GLU A 209 -10.76 16.78 24.90
N TYR A 210 -11.18 15.76 24.15
CA TYR A 210 -10.70 14.40 24.37
C TYR A 210 -9.22 14.26 24.07
N ILE A 211 -8.73 14.86 22.98
CA ILE A 211 -7.29 14.86 22.70
C ILE A 211 -6.51 15.49 23.85
N ARG A 212 -6.96 16.64 24.37
CA ARG A 212 -6.30 17.29 25.51
C ARG A 212 -6.26 16.44 26.77
N GLN A 213 -7.22 15.54 26.96
CA GLN A 213 -7.29 14.65 28.12
C GLN A 213 -6.39 13.43 28.00
N VAL A 214 -6.13 12.94 26.78
CA VAL A 214 -5.47 11.63 26.56
C VAL A 214 -4.05 11.73 26.01
N SER A 215 -3.67 12.87 25.42
CA SER A 215 -2.33 13.07 24.85
C SER A 215 -1.38 13.77 25.82
N ALA A 216 -0.10 13.39 25.79
CA ALA A 216 0.94 14.13 26.51
C ALA A 216 1.15 15.55 25.97
N ASP A 217 1.08 15.73 24.64
CA ASP A 217 1.02 17.02 23.97
C ASP A 217 -0.21 17.05 23.04
N PRO A 218 -1.21 17.90 23.31
CA PRO A 218 -2.41 18.01 22.49
C PRO A 218 -2.17 18.42 21.04
N TYR A 219 -1.04 19.01 20.71
CA TYR A 219 -0.71 19.43 19.34
C TYR A 219 0.14 18.41 18.58
N ALA A 220 0.60 17.34 19.25
CA ALA A 220 1.46 16.31 18.69
C ALA A 220 0.96 14.92 19.11
N LEU A 221 0.16 14.30 18.23
CA LEU A 221 -0.38 12.97 18.48
C LEU A 221 0.46 11.91 17.78
N THR A 222 1.01 10.96 18.53
CA THR A 222 1.79 9.84 17.98
C THR A 222 1.02 8.53 18.14
N VAL A 223 0.96 7.75 17.06
CA VAL A 223 0.33 6.43 17.00
C VAL A 223 1.20 5.44 16.24
N HIS A 224 0.89 4.16 16.34
CA HIS A 224 1.56 3.12 15.57
C HIS A 224 0.64 2.62 14.47
N MET A 225 1.16 2.47 13.25
CA MET A 225 0.46 1.90 12.11
C MET A 225 1.13 0.61 11.68
N HIS A 226 0.32 -0.38 11.33
CA HIS A 226 0.81 -1.70 10.98
C HIS A 226 0.24 -2.19 9.66
N HIS A 227 1.12 -2.69 8.80
CA HIS A 227 0.81 -3.33 7.53
C HIS A 227 1.19 -4.81 7.61
N SER A 228 0.21 -5.69 7.43
CA SER A 228 0.43 -7.12 7.28
C SER A 228 0.11 -7.53 5.84
N LEU A 229 1.12 -8.04 5.13
CA LEU A 229 1.01 -8.57 3.77
C LEU A 229 0.98 -10.09 3.86
N ILE A 230 -0.19 -10.69 3.67
CA ILE A 230 -0.47 -12.08 4.02
C ILE A 230 -0.79 -12.87 2.75
N GLU A 231 -0.17 -14.04 2.62
CA GLU A 231 -0.53 -15.04 1.60
C GLU A 231 -2.01 -15.42 1.72
N LEU A 232 -2.70 -15.56 0.58
CA LEU A 232 -4.05 -16.09 0.60
C LEU A 232 -4.05 -17.56 1.06
N PRO A 233 -5.07 -17.99 1.83
CA PRO A 233 -5.28 -19.41 2.05
C PRO A 233 -5.55 -20.13 0.72
N ASP A 234 -5.54 -21.45 0.73
CA ASP A 234 -5.97 -22.22 -0.42
C ASP A 234 -7.48 -22.02 -0.69
N ASP A 235 -7.92 -22.42 -1.88
CA ASP A 235 -9.33 -22.35 -2.28
C ASP A 235 -10.13 -23.58 -1.78
N ASN A 236 -9.58 -24.38 -0.86
CA ASN A 236 -10.20 -25.62 -0.37
C ASN A 236 -11.18 -25.38 0.77
N TYR A 237 -11.97 -24.31 0.67
CA TYR A 237 -13.03 -24.00 1.62
C TYR A 237 -14.37 -23.83 0.91
N THR A 238 -15.45 -24.11 1.63
CA THR A 238 -16.81 -23.94 1.13
C THR A 238 -17.47 -22.82 1.90
N PRO A 239 -17.76 -21.66 1.27
CA PRO A 239 -18.52 -20.59 1.90
C PRO A 239 -19.89 -21.11 2.36
N ARG A 240 -20.35 -20.70 3.55
CA ARG A 240 -21.70 -21.03 4.01
C ARG A 240 -22.64 -19.89 3.71
N ILE A 241 -23.85 -20.20 3.24
CA ILE A 241 -24.89 -19.18 3.07
C ILE A 241 -25.25 -18.64 4.46
N PHE A 242 -25.29 -17.32 4.56
CA PHE A 242 -25.66 -16.65 5.79
C PHE A 242 -27.12 -16.91 6.15
N HIS A 243 -27.36 -17.24 7.41
CA HIS A 243 -28.69 -17.32 7.98
C HIS A 243 -28.86 -16.22 9.04
N PRO A 244 -29.91 -15.38 9.00
CA PRO A 244 -30.11 -14.29 9.97
C PRO A 244 -30.12 -14.72 11.43
N GLN A 245 -30.53 -15.97 11.70
CA GLN A 245 -30.54 -16.56 13.06
C GLN A 245 -29.24 -17.27 13.44
N SER A 246 -28.18 -17.21 12.62
CA SER A 246 -26.89 -17.85 12.91
C SER A 246 -26.09 -17.18 14.03
N GLY A 247 -26.45 -15.94 14.40
CA GLY A 247 -25.71 -15.15 15.40
C GLY A 247 -24.33 -14.69 14.92
N TYR A 248 -24.01 -14.83 13.63
CA TYR A 248 -22.74 -14.41 13.03
C TYR A 248 -22.93 -13.18 12.13
N TRP A 249 -21.83 -12.53 11.74
CA TRP A 249 -21.86 -11.44 10.77
C TRP A 249 -21.71 -11.97 9.35
N SER A 250 -22.51 -11.46 8.42
CA SER A 250 -22.41 -11.86 7.02
C SER A 250 -21.37 -11.04 6.26
N ILE A 251 -20.74 -11.67 5.27
CA ILE A 251 -19.97 -11.01 4.21
C ILE A 251 -20.87 -10.92 3.00
N GLU A 252 -21.17 -9.69 2.58
CA GLU A 252 -22.04 -9.41 1.45
C GLU A 252 -21.24 -9.22 0.16
N HIS A 253 -21.78 -9.71 -0.96
CA HIS A 253 -21.35 -9.33 -2.30
C HIS A 253 -22.51 -9.41 -3.29
N LYS A 254 -22.39 -8.71 -4.42
CA LYS A 254 -23.32 -8.80 -5.55
C LYS A 254 -22.72 -9.67 -6.65
N ASP A 255 -23.41 -10.75 -6.97
CA ASP A 255 -23.08 -11.66 -8.05
C ASP A 255 -23.84 -11.27 -9.33
N TYR A 256 -23.11 -10.74 -10.30
CA TYR A 256 -23.63 -10.32 -11.59
C TYR A 256 -23.80 -11.48 -12.58
N ALA A 257 -23.39 -12.68 -12.21
CA ALA A 257 -23.68 -13.91 -12.94
C ALA A 257 -24.92 -14.65 -12.40
N ALA A 258 -25.63 -14.08 -11.42
CA ALA A 258 -26.82 -14.70 -10.87
C ALA A 258 -27.91 -14.88 -11.95
N PRO A 259 -28.62 -16.04 -11.95
CA PRO A 259 -29.81 -16.23 -12.79
C PRO A 259 -30.87 -15.14 -12.60
N LEU A 260 -31.68 -14.90 -13.63
CA LEU A 260 -32.69 -13.81 -13.61
C LEU A 260 -33.77 -13.97 -12.53
N ASP A 261 -34.00 -15.19 -12.07
CA ASP A 261 -34.96 -15.55 -11.01
C ASP A 261 -34.32 -15.57 -9.61
N GLU A 262 -33.01 -15.33 -9.50
CA GLU A 262 -32.29 -15.31 -8.23
C GLU A 262 -31.83 -13.88 -7.84
N PRO A 263 -31.76 -13.57 -6.53
CA PRO A 263 -31.19 -12.30 -6.10
C PRO A 263 -29.68 -12.25 -6.37
N MET A 264 -29.22 -11.12 -6.90
CA MET A 264 -27.79 -10.85 -7.06
C MET A 264 -27.07 -10.70 -5.71
N LEU A 265 -27.77 -10.25 -4.67
CA LEU A 265 -27.18 -10.11 -3.34
C LEU A 265 -26.95 -11.49 -2.73
N ARG A 266 -25.68 -11.80 -2.45
CA ARG A 266 -25.23 -13.00 -1.75
C ARG A 266 -24.66 -12.60 -0.40
N MET A 267 -25.03 -13.35 0.62
CA MET A 267 -24.55 -13.19 1.99
C MET A 267 -23.96 -14.51 2.44
N VAL A 268 -22.69 -14.51 2.84
CA VAL A 268 -21.97 -15.72 3.24
C VAL A 268 -21.27 -15.56 4.58
N VAL A 269 -20.89 -16.68 5.18
CA VAL A 269 -20.08 -16.79 6.40
C VAL A 269 -18.92 -17.74 6.16
#